data_AF-A0A1W9PVV8-F1
#
_entry.id   AF-A0A1W9PVV8-F1
#
_cell.length_a   1.000
_cell.length_b   1.000
_cell.length_c   1.000
_cell.angle_alpha   90.00
_cell.angle_beta   90.00
_cell.angle_gamma   90.00
#
_symmetry.space_group_name_H-M   'P 1'
#
loop_
_entity.id
_entity.type
_entity.pdbx_description
1 polymer ?
#
loop_
_entity_poly.entity_id
_entity_poly.type
_entity_poly.pdbx_seq_one_letter_code
_entity_poly.pdbx_strand_id
1 'polypeptide(L)'
;MKGEVKFPGKYLIARGDRISSLLERAGNLTEDAYLKGGVFTRLSSRERQRKRIDAILEGLEQEVLRVGSKPEDLTKTGEEATLLSLKTKSILIEKLKKIKPSGRVIIHLKPLPEFAQSKYDLVLEDGDELYIPARPSTISVVGQVCNPSDIVYQEALRVSDYLDMTGGTTRDADEDFITVVKADGTVVRTTGLFSNVYSMRLDPGDSIVVPEKLVRYSGYEILKDSVSMAYQVAVSLAALAFVF
;
A
#
# COMPACT_ATOMS: atom_id res chain seq x y z
N MET A 1 -8.14 1.45 21.52
CA MET A 1 -8.78 0.34 20.78
C MET A 1 -10.12 0.81 20.24
N LYS A 2 -10.42 0.53 18.98
CA LYS A 2 -11.61 1.02 18.27
C LYS A 2 -12.21 -0.08 17.38
N GLY A 3 -13.47 0.11 16.99
CA GLY A 3 -14.17 -0.76 16.03
C GLY A 3 -14.92 -1.92 16.69
N GLU A 4 -14.94 -3.06 16.01
CA GLU A 4 -15.76 -4.25 16.29
C GLU A 4 -15.26 -5.10 17.46
N VAL A 5 -15.40 -4.51 18.65
CA VAL A 5 -14.99 -5.09 19.93
C VAL A 5 -16.07 -4.76 20.95
N LYS A 6 -16.25 -5.59 21.99
CA LYS A 6 -17.37 -5.36 22.92
C LYS A 6 -17.27 -4.02 23.65
N PHE A 7 -16.06 -3.60 23.99
CA PHE A 7 -15.80 -2.36 24.70
C PHE A 7 -14.74 -1.52 23.95
N PRO A 8 -15.12 -0.68 22.98
CA PRO A 8 -14.17 0.24 22.35
C PRO A 8 -13.80 1.36 23.33
N GLY A 9 -12.54 1.78 23.33
CA GLY A 9 -12.08 2.82 24.25
C GLY A 9 -10.57 2.93 24.41
N LYS A 10 -10.18 3.77 25.38
CA LYS A 10 -8.81 3.93 25.84
C LYS A 10 -8.57 2.97 27.00
N TYR A 11 -7.42 2.31 26.97
CA TYR A 11 -7.02 1.33 27.97
C TYR A 11 -5.70 1.74 28.59
N LEU A 12 -5.61 1.60 29.91
CA LEU A 12 -4.32 1.69 30.59
C LEU A 12 -3.55 0.40 30.32
N ILE A 13 -2.31 0.56 29.87
CA ILE A 13 -1.39 -0.54 29.61
C ILE A 13 -0.28 -0.54 30.66
N ALA A 14 0.06 -1.71 31.15
CA ALA A 14 1.23 -1.97 31.98
C ALA A 14 2.43 -2.33 31.10
N ARG A 15 3.63 -2.20 31.66
CA ARG A 15 4.85 -2.61 30.96
C ARG A 15 4.79 -4.11 30.66
N GLY A 16 4.90 -4.46 29.38
CA GLY A 16 4.86 -5.86 28.92
C GLY A 16 3.49 -6.34 28.47
N ASP A 17 2.44 -5.51 28.59
CA ASP A 17 1.13 -5.83 28.02
C ASP A 17 1.23 -6.06 26.51
N ARG A 18 0.51 -7.05 26.01
CA ARG A 18 0.47 -7.40 24.59
C ARG A 18 -0.89 -7.10 23.96
N ILE A 19 -0.94 -7.17 22.64
CA ILE A 19 -2.17 -6.98 21.86
C ILE A 19 -3.24 -7.97 22.31
N SER A 20 -2.89 -9.24 22.56
CA SER A 20 -3.81 -10.27 23.07
C SER A 20 -4.48 -9.86 24.39
N SER A 21 -3.71 -9.37 25.36
CA SER A 21 -4.23 -8.89 26.63
C SER A 21 -5.16 -7.68 26.47
N LEU A 22 -4.88 -6.79 25.51
CA LEU A 22 -5.75 -5.68 25.18
C LEU A 22 -7.07 -6.16 24.55
N LEU A 23 -7.03 -7.17 23.66
CA LEU A 23 -8.22 -7.78 23.07
C LEU A 23 -9.14 -8.38 24.14
N GLU A 24 -8.57 -9.10 25.10
CA GLU A 24 -9.31 -9.69 26.22
C GLU A 24 -9.95 -8.62 27.10
N ARG A 25 -9.21 -7.56 27.46
CA ARG A 25 -9.75 -6.43 28.27
C ARG A 25 -10.88 -5.68 27.58
N ALA A 26 -10.85 -5.62 26.24
CA ALA A 26 -11.93 -5.05 25.46
C ALA A 26 -13.15 -5.97 25.30
N GLY A 27 -13.19 -7.09 26.02
CA GLY A 27 -14.31 -8.03 26.02
C GLY A 27 -14.32 -8.97 24.81
N ASN A 28 -13.20 -9.11 24.12
CA ASN A 28 -13.05 -9.79 22.83
C ASN A 28 -13.80 -9.08 21.67
N LEU A 29 -13.77 -9.74 20.52
CA LEU A 29 -14.35 -9.31 19.25
C LEU A 29 -15.87 -9.47 19.25
N THR A 30 -16.56 -8.66 18.46
CA THR A 30 -17.98 -8.87 18.10
C THR A 30 -18.09 -9.94 17.00
N GLU A 31 -19.31 -10.38 16.67
CA GLU A 31 -19.55 -11.38 15.61
C GLU A 31 -19.20 -10.84 14.22
N ASP A 32 -19.36 -9.53 14.00
CA ASP A 32 -19.08 -8.85 12.73
C ASP A 32 -17.61 -8.44 12.57
N ALA A 33 -16.77 -8.70 13.57
CA ALA A 33 -15.38 -8.28 13.58
C ALA A 33 -14.54 -8.92 12.48
N TYR A 34 -13.84 -8.09 11.72
CA TYR A 34 -13.02 -8.55 10.61
C TYR A 34 -11.53 -8.43 10.88
N LEU A 35 -10.96 -9.50 11.42
CA LEU A 35 -9.56 -9.57 11.80
C LEU A 35 -8.59 -9.37 10.63
N LYS A 36 -8.93 -9.87 9.44
CA LYS A 36 -8.11 -9.68 8.23
C LYS A 36 -8.07 -8.22 7.77
N GLY A 37 -8.96 -7.35 8.26
CA GLY A 37 -8.94 -5.91 8.03
C GLY A 37 -8.38 -5.10 9.20
N GLY A 38 -7.84 -5.76 10.23
CA GLY A 38 -7.35 -5.09 11.42
C GLY A 38 -6.20 -4.13 11.12
N VAL A 39 -6.28 -2.92 11.68
CA VAL A 39 -5.28 -1.87 11.52
C VAL A 39 -4.60 -1.61 12.85
N PHE A 40 -3.28 -1.77 12.87
CA PHE A 40 -2.46 -1.43 14.03
C PHE A 40 -1.52 -0.29 13.67
N THR A 41 -1.56 0.78 14.47
CA THR A 41 -0.71 1.96 14.28
C THR A 41 0.07 2.26 15.54
N ARG A 42 1.31 2.73 15.34
CA ARG A 42 2.28 2.97 16.40
C ARG A 42 3.03 4.27 16.17
N LEU A 43 3.14 5.08 17.22
CA LEU A 43 3.83 6.38 17.17
C LEU A 43 5.31 6.23 16.79
N SER A 44 6.04 5.27 17.38
CA SER A 44 7.45 5.06 17.07
C SER A 44 7.68 4.62 15.62
N SER A 45 6.76 3.83 15.04
CA SER A 45 6.78 3.47 13.62
C SER A 45 6.49 4.68 12.73
N ARG A 46 5.55 5.54 13.13
CA ARG A 46 5.24 6.80 12.41
C ARG A 46 6.47 7.70 12.31
N GLU A 47 7.21 7.84 13.41
CA GLU A 47 8.43 8.64 13.46
C GLU A 47 9.54 8.05 12.58
N ARG A 48 9.75 6.73 12.62
CA ARG A 48 10.70 6.05 11.72
C ARG A 48 10.33 6.24 10.25
N GLN A 49 9.05 6.12 9.91
CA GLN A 49 8.54 6.35 8.55
C GLN A 49 8.76 7.80 8.12
N ARG A 50 8.49 8.78 9.00
CA ARG A 50 8.74 10.20 8.73
C ARG A 50 10.22 10.46 8.42
N LYS A 51 11.13 10.03 9.30
CA LYS A 51 12.58 10.20 9.09
C LYS A 51 13.06 9.58 7.77
N ARG A 52 12.49 8.43 7.38
CA ARG A 52 12.81 7.79 6.10
C ARG A 52 12.33 8.60 4.90
N ILE A 53 11.13 9.17 4.96
CA ILE A 53 10.61 10.06 3.91
C ILE A 53 11.47 11.31 3.79
N ASP A 54 11.83 11.92 4.92
CA ASP A 54 12.64 13.15 4.95
C ASP A 54 14.03 12.90 4.33
N ALA A 55 14.68 11.78 4.64
CA ALA A 55 15.96 11.40 4.02
C ALA A 55 15.86 11.17 2.50
N ILE A 56 14.73 10.62 2.02
CA ILE A 56 14.48 10.46 0.57
C ILE A 56 14.30 11.83 -0.09
N LEU A 57 13.57 12.73 0.54
CA LEU A 57 13.35 14.09 0.05
C LEU A 57 14.68 14.85 -0.10
N GLU A 58 15.53 14.80 0.93
CA GLU A 58 16.87 15.41 0.88
C GLU A 58 17.70 14.86 -0.29
N GLY A 59 17.69 13.53 -0.49
CA GLY A 59 18.41 12.89 -1.60
C GLY A 59 17.90 13.34 -2.98
N LEU A 60 16.58 13.43 -3.15
CA LEU A 60 15.97 13.88 -4.42
C LEU A 60 16.26 15.37 -4.68
N GLU A 61 16.22 16.22 -3.66
CA GLU A 61 16.53 17.64 -3.78
C GLU A 61 18.00 17.86 -4.19
N GLN A 62 18.95 17.13 -3.60
CA GLN A 62 20.36 17.19 -4.00
C GLN A 62 20.58 16.73 -5.45
N GLU A 63 19.84 15.72 -5.91
CA GLU A 63 19.95 15.25 -7.28
C GLU A 63 19.44 16.28 -8.29
N VAL A 64 18.34 16.98 -7.99
CA VAL A 64 17.80 18.08 -8.80
C VAL A 64 18.83 19.22 -8.91
N LEU A 65 19.44 19.62 -7.79
CA LEU A 65 20.48 20.66 -7.76
C LEU A 65 21.71 20.28 -8.59
N ARG A 66 22.16 19.03 -8.49
CA ARG A 66 23.31 18.53 -9.27
C ARG A 66 23.05 18.52 -10.77
N VAL A 67 21.85 18.12 -11.19
CA VAL A 67 21.47 18.09 -12.62
C VAL A 67 21.34 19.51 -13.17
N GLY A 68 20.79 20.45 -12.39
CA GLY A 68 20.73 21.87 -12.77
C GLY A 68 22.10 22.55 -12.87
N SER A 69 23.17 21.95 -12.30
CA SER A 69 24.52 22.53 -12.23
C SER A 69 25.50 21.96 -13.25
N LYS A 70 25.11 21.01 -14.12
CA LYS A 70 25.98 20.47 -15.18
C LYS A 70 25.93 21.37 -16.42
N PRO A 71 27.01 22.08 -16.81
CA PRO A 71 27.06 22.86 -18.02
C PRO A 71 27.38 21.99 -19.25
N GLU A 72 26.60 22.18 -20.32
CA GLU A 72 27.07 22.33 -21.71
C GLU A 72 27.59 21.14 -22.56
N ASP A 73 27.04 19.92 -22.49
CA ASP A 73 27.37 18.92 -23.53
C ASP A 73 26.20 18.03 -23.99
N LEU A 74 25.01 18.63 -24.12
CA LEU A 74 23.82 17.92 -24.58
C LEU A 74 23.26 18.61 -25.82
N THR A 75 23.35 17.93 -26.96
CA THR A 75 22.58 18.22 -28.18
C THR A 75 21.12 18.58 -27.84
N LYS A 76 20.44 19.41 -28.65
CA LYS A 76 19.06 19.93 -28.42
C LYS A 76 18.03 18.88 -27.94
N THR A 77 18.19 17.61 -28.29
CA THR A 77 17.34 16.49 -27.86
C THR A 77 17.54 16.06 -26.40
N GLY A 78 18.73 16.28 -25.82
CA GLY A 78 19.08 15.97 -24.44
C GLY A 78 18.61 17.01 -23.42
N GLU A 79 18.44 18.27 -23.84
CA GLU A 79 17.93 19.36 -22.99
C GLU A 79 16.47 19.14 -22.60
N GLU A 80 15.61 18.79 -23.57
CA GLU A 80 14.19 18.50 -23.32
C GLU A 80 14.00 17.28 -22.42
N ALA A 81 14.78 16.22 -22.63
CA ALA A 81 14.78 15.02 -21.78
C ALA A 81 15.23 15.34 -20.34
N THR A 82 16.25 16.18 -20.19
CA THR A 82 16.75 16.63 -18.88
C THR A 82 15.70 17.50 -18.16
N LEU A 83 15.07 18.43 -18.87
CA LEU A 83 14.03 19.30 -18.33
C LEU A 83 12.78 18.51 -17.91
N LEU A 84 12.38 17.50 -18.68
CA LEU A 84 11.28 16.61 -18.33
C LEU A 84 11.60 15.80 -17.07
N SER A 85 12.81 15.25 -16.97
CA SER A 85 13.27 14.51 -15.78
C SER A 85 13.23 15.38 -14.52
N LEU A 86 13.70 16.63 -14.62
CA LEU A 86 13.64 17.62 -13.54
C LEU A 86 12.21 17.93 -13.12
N LYS A 87 11.30 18.18 -14.08
CA LYS A 87 9.88 18.43 -13.79
C LYS A 87 9.23 17.24 -13.09
N THR A 88 9.47 16.01 -13.57
CA THR A 88 8.94 14.79 -12.95
C THR A 88 9.45 14.63 -11.52
N LYS A 89 10.73 14.89 -11.28
CA LYS A 89 11.33 14.86 -9.92
C LYS A 89 10.71 15.91 -9.00
N SER A 90 10.54 17.15 -9.46
CA SER A 90 9.90 18.20 -8.65
C SER A 90 8.46 17.85 -8.27
N ILE A 91 7.68 17.29 -9.19
CA ILE A 91 6.32 16.80 -8.90
C ILE A 91 6.35 15.70 -7.85
N LEU A 92 7.31 14.77 -7.93
CA LEU A 92 7.47 13.72 -6.94
C LEU A 92 7.81 14.27 -5.55
N ILE A 93 8.75 15.22 -5.46
CA ILE A 93 9.11 15.91 -4.21
C ILE A 93 7.88 16.57 -3.58
N GLU A 94 7.10 17.31 -4.36
CA GLU A 94 5.87 17.95 -3.90
C GLU A 94 4.81 16.94 -3.40
N LYS A 95 4.70 15.79 -4.07
CA LYS A 95 3.82 14.70 -3.61
C LYS A 95 4.33 14.10 -2.30
N LEU A 96 5.62 13.79 -2.18
CA LEU A 96 6.22 13.19 -0.99
C LEU A 96 6.13 14.13 0.24
N LYS A 97 6.31 15.45 0.06
CA LYS A 97 6.17 16.46 1.13
C LYS A 97 4.78 16.45 1.77
N LYS A 98 3.74 16.13 1.01
CA LYS A 98 2.35 16.09 1.49
C LYS A 98 1.99 14.80 2.20
N ILE A 99 2.82 13.75 2.10
CA ILE A 99 2.55 12.47 2.74
C ILE A 99 2.69 12.61 4.26
N LYS A 100 1.64 12.18 4.96
CA LYS A 100 1.64 11.98 6.41
C LYS A 100 1.74 10.49 6.68
N PRO A 101 2.85 9.98 7.25
CA PRO A 101 2.94 8.57 7.59
C PRO A 101 1.90 8.23 8.66
N SER A 102 1.23 7.09 8.50
CA SER A 102 0.22 6.62 9.44
C SER A 102 0.82 5.98 10.69
N GLY A 103 2.06 5.48 10.60
CA GLY A 103 2.63 4.61 11.63
C GLY A 103 2.05 3.20 11.61
N ARG A 104 1.36 2.81 10.53
CA ARG A 104 0.81 1.45 10.40
C ARG A 104 1.92 0.41 10.46
N VAL A 105 1.68 -0.62 11.26
CA VAL A 105 2.53 -1.81 11.39
C VAL A 105 1.69 -2.99 10.94
N ILE A 106 2.18 -3.72 9.93
CA ILE A 106 1.48 -4.87 9.38
C ILE A 106 1.51 -6.00 10.41
N ILE A 107 0.31 -6.43 10.83
CA ILE A 107 0.10 -7.57 11.72
C ILE A 107 -0.98 -8.47 11.13
N HIS A 108 -0.83 -9.77 11.29
CA HIS A 108 -1.88 -10.72 10.91
C HIS A 108 -2.63 -11.15 12.17
N LEU A 109 -3.78 -10.51 12.41
CA LEU A 109 -4.66 -10.87 13.51
C LEU A 109 -5.30 -12.22 13.26
N LYS A 110 -5.48 -12.97 14.34
CA LYS A 110 -6.19 -14.26 14.36
C LYS A 110 -7.12 -14.33 15.57
N PRO A 111 -8.09 -15.25 15.60
CA PRO A 111 -8.87 -15.48 16.80
C PRO A 111 -7.98 -15.87 17.98
N LEU A 112 -8.39 -15.52 19.20
CA LEU A 112 -7.78 -16.05 20.41
C LEU A 112 -8.22 -17.51 20.62
N PRO A 113 -7.36 -18.40 21.13
CA PRO A 113 -6.03 -18.12 21.68
C PRO A 113 -4.88 -18.16 20.64
N GLU A 114 -5.14 -18.52 19.38
CA GLU A 114 -4.10 -18.71 18.36
C GLU A 114 -3.24 -17.45 18.17
N PHE A 115 -3.87 -16.27 18.18
CA PHE A 115 -3.15 -15.01 18.06
C PHE A 115 -2.14 -14.76 19.17
N ALA A 116 -2.46 -15.11 20.43
CA ALA A 116 -1.59 -14.89 21.58
C ALA A 116 -0.28 -15.70 21.52
N GLN A 117 -0.28 -16.79 20.75
CA GLN A 117 0.91 -17.62 20.51
C GLN A 117 1.69 -17.18 19.26
N SER A 118 1.16 -16.22 18.51
CA SER A 118 1.74 -15.78 17.25
C SER A 118 2.87 -14.77 17.47
N LYS A 119 3.78 -14.69 16.49
CA LYS A 119 4.80 -13.62 16.44
C LYS A 119 4.21 -12.21 16.27
N TYR A 120 2.91 -12.10 15.97
CA TYR A 120 2.21 -10.84 15.78
C TYR A 120 1.61 -10.30 17.08
N ASP A 121 1.69 -11.05 18.18
CA ASP A 121 1.27 -10.56 19.49
C ASP A 121 2.34 -9.65 20.11
N LEU A 122 2.43 -8.44 19.57
CA LEU A 122 3.45 -7.46 19.96
C LEU A 122 3.19 -6.90 21.37
N VAL A 123 4.28 -6.53 22.06
CA VAL A 123 4.19 -5.70 23.27
C VAL A 123 3.71 -4.30 22.88
N LEU A 124 2.75 -3.78 23.61
CA LEU A 124 2.14 -2.47 23.40
C LEU A 124 3.07 -1.34 23.86
N GLU A 125 3.06 -0.26 23.08
CA GLU A 125 3.68 1.02 23.37
C GLU A 125 2.60 2.07 23.68
N ASP A 126 2.99 3.14 24.38
CA ASP A 126 2.09 4.26 24.59
C ASP A 126 1.67 4.89 23.26
N GLY A 127 0.39 5.22 23.14
CA GLY A 127 -0.21 5.74 21.92
C GLY A 127 -0.43 4.71 20.80
N ASP A 128 -0.22 3.42 21.05
CA ASP A 128 -0.64 2.37 20.11
C ASP A 128 -2.16 2.38 19.91
N GLU A 129 -2.58 2.24 18.66
CA GLU A 129 -3.98 2.16 18.29
C GLU A 129 -4.24 0.90 17.47
N LEU A 130 -5.11 0.05 18.01
CA LEU A 130 -5.70 -1.09 17.30
C LEU A 130 -7.14 -0.75 16.91
N TYR A 131 -7.42 -0.86 15.62
CA TYR A 131 -8.75 -0.70 15.02
C TYR A 131 -9.14 -2.00 14.31
N ILE A 132 -10.34 -2.51 14.61
CA ILE A 132 -10.87 -3.73 13.99
C ILE A 132 -12.16 -3.33 13.26
N PRO A 133 -12.19 -3.35 11.92
CA PRO A 133 -13.39 -2.97 11.17
C PRO A 133 -14.45 -4.07 11.22
N ALA A 134 -15.68 -3.72 10.84
CA ALA A 134 -16.70 -4.70 10.50
C ALA A 134 -16.35 -5.40 9.19
N ARG A 135 -16.87 -6.62 9.01
CA ARG A 135 -16.66 -7.40 7.78
C ARG A 135 -17.28 -6.67 6.59
N PRO A 136 -16.46 -6.17 5.64
CA PRO A 136 -17.01 -5.58 4.44
C PRO A 136 -17.69 -6.65 3.60
N SER A 137 -18.64 -6.23 2.78
CA SER A 137 -19.35 -7.10 1.83
C SER A 137 -18.88 -6.92 0.39
N THR A 138 -17.86 -6.09 0.16
CA THR A 138 -17.36 -5.72 -1.17
C THR A 138 -15.85 -5.93 -1.29
N ILE A 139 -15.38 -5.97 -2.54
CA ILE A 139 -13.99 -5.76 -2.94
C ILE A 139 -13.94 -4.47 -3.78
N SER A 140 -12.77 -3.85 -3.87
CA SER A 140 -12.58 -2.65 -4.70
C SER A 140 -11.79 -2.98 -5.96
N VAL A 141 -12.17 -2.46 -7.12
CA VAL A 141 -11.38 -2.54 -8.35
C VAL A 141 -11.05 -1.13 -8.81
N VAL A 142 -9.74 -0.82 -8.84
CA VAL A 142 -9.26 0.53 -9.17
C VAL A 142 -8.17 0.54 -10.22
N GLY A 143 -7.96 1.71 -10.80
CA GLY A 143 -6.89 1.98 -11.76
C GLY A 143 -7.39 1.86 -13.19
N GLN A 144 -6.57 1.26 -14.06
CA GLN A 144 -6.81 1.19 -15.51
C GLN A 144 -7.79 0.07 -15.89
N VAL A 145 -9.04 0.21 -15.44
CA VAL A 145 -10.18 -0.63 -15.83
C VAL A 145 -11.26 0.24 -16.47
N CYS A 146 -12.14 -0.36 -17.28
CA CYS A 146 -13.17 0.39 -17.99
C CYS A 146 -14.13 1.12 -17.03
N ASN A 147 -14.48 0.50 -15.90
CA ASN A 147 -15.30 1.12 -14.86
C ASN A 147 -14.78 0.78 -13.44
N PRO A 148 -13.91 1.62 -12.85
CA PRO A 148 -13.46 1.46 -11.47
C PRO A 148 -14.65 1.49 -10.50
N SER A 149 -14.81 0.47 -9.66
CA SER A 149 -16.01 0.30 -8.82
C SER A 149 -15.77 -0.66 -7.67
N ASP A 150 -16.57 -0.53 -6.61
CA ASP A 150 -16.69 -1.55 -5.57
C ASP A 150 -17.72 -2.60 -5.98
N ILE A 151 -17.37 -3.87 -5.85
CA ILE A 151 -18.19 -5.01 -6.28
C ILE A 151 -18.49 -5.90 -5.08
N VAL A 152 -19.73 -6.39 -4.99
CA VAL A 152 -20.13 -7.33 -3.93
C VAL A 152 -19.25 -8.58 -3.99
N TYR A 153 -18.68 -8.92 -2.83
CA TYR A 153 -17.80 -10.07 -2.67
C TYR A 153 -18.56 -11.39 -2.83
N GLN A 154 -17.96 -12.30 -3.59
CA GLN A 154 -18.40 -13.67 -3.78
C GLN A 154 -17.20 -14.62 -3.66
N GLU A 155 -17.32 -15.63 -2.80
CA GLU A 155 -16.23 -16.56 -2.44
C GLU A 155 -15.73 -17.41 -3.62
N ALA A 156 -16.62 -17.72 -4.57
CA ALA A 156 -16.27 -18.53 -5.73
C ALA A 156 -15.42 -17.77 -6.78
N LEU A 157 -15.49 -16.44 -6.78
CA LEU A 157 -14.90 -15.60 -7.80
C LEU A 157 -13.41 -15.33 -7.56
N ARG A 158 -12.71 -15.12 -8.67
CA ARG A 158 -11.28 -14.80 -8.75
C ARG A 158 -11.10 -13.39 -9.29
N VAL A 159 -9.86 -12.89 -9.25
CA VAL A 159 -9.48 -11.59 -9.78
C VAL A 159 -9.97 -11.37 -11.22
N SER A 160 -9.86 -12.38 -12.10
CA SER A 160 -10.36 -12.29 -13.47
C SER A 160 -11.84 -11.94 -13.55
N ASP A 161 -12.66 -12.62 -12.73
CA ASP A 161 -14.12 -12.46 -12.78
C ASP A 161 -14.52 -11.04 -12.38
N TYR A 162 -13.85 -10.48 -11.35
CA TYR A 162 -14.09 -9.10 -10.93
C TYR A 162 -13.61 -8.07 -11.96
N LEU A 163 -12.49 -8.32 -12.65
CA LEU A 163 -12.03 -7.47 -13.73
C LEU A 163 -13.03 -7.48 -14.90
N ASP A 164 -13.55 -8.64 -15.27
CA ASP A 164 -14.57 -8.78 -16.32
C ASP A 164 -15.86 -8.01 -15.96
N MET A 165 -16.27 -8.05 -14.70
CA MET A 165 -17.41 -7.27 -14.19
C MET A 165 -17.20 -5.75 -14.30
N THR A 166 -15.95 -5.27 -14.32
CA THR A 166 -15.62 -3.85 -14.59
C THR A 166 -15.54 -3.51 -16.08
N GLY A 167 -15.84 -4.47 -16.97
CA GLY A 167 -15.69 -4.32 -18.42
C GLY A 167 -14.26 -4.58 -18.92
N GLY A 168 -13.43 -5.23 -18.10
CA GLY A 168 -12.03 -5.50 -18.39
C GLY A 168 -11.09 -4.32 -18.15
N THR A 169 -9.82 -4.54 -18.49
CA THR A 169 -8.74 -3.54 -18.41
C THR A 169 -8.78 -2.57 -19.58
N THR A 170 -8.30 -1.35 -19.39
CA THR A 170 -8.15 -0.37 -20.49
C THR A 170 -6.90 -0.67 -21.34
N ARG A 171 -6.76 -0.03 -22.50
CA ARG A 171 -5.60 -0.21 -23.39
C ARG A 171 -4.27 0.21 -22.74
N ASP A 172 -4.36 1.14 -21.81
CA ASP A 172 -3.25 1.72 -21.07
C ASP A 172 -2.97 0.93 -19.77
N ALA A 173 -3.65 -0.19 -19.52
CA ALA A 173 -3.47 -0.98 -18.30
C ALA A 173 -2.24 -1.88 -18.34
N ASP A 174 -1.37 -1.81 -17.34
CA ASP A 174 -0.21 -2.68 -17.23
C ASP A 174 -0.59 -4.01 -16.55
N GLU A 175 -1.11 -4.93 -17.36
CA GLU A 175 -1.64 -6.24 -16.95
C GLU A 175 -0.62 -7.13 -16.24
N ASP A 176 0.66 -6.99 -16.58
CA ASP A 176 1.76 -7.75 -15.95
C ASP A 176 2.00 -7.35 -14.49
N PHE A 177 1.50 -6.18 -14.08
CA PHE A 177 1.73 -5.59 -12.78
C PHE A 177 0.46 -5.38 -11.97
N ILE A 178 -0.64 -6.06 -12.33
CA ILE A 178 -1.83 -6.11 -11.48
C ILE A 178 -1.46 -6.69 -10.12
N THR A 179 -1.91 -6.04 -9.06
CA THR A 179 -1.67 -6.44 -7.67
C THR A 179 -2.95 -6.49 -6.88
N VAL A 180 -2.96 -7.31 -5.83
CA VAL A 180 -4.04 -7.36 -4.85
C VAL A 180 -3.53 -6.73 -3.56
N VAL A 181 -4.20 -5.68 -3.10
CA VAL A 181 -3.99 -5.14 -1.76
C VAL A 181 -5.00 -5.80 -0.83
N LYS A 182 -4.51 -6.56 0.13
CA LYS A 182 -5.34 -7.23 1.13
C LYS A 182 -5.90 -6.22 2.13
N ALA A 183 -7.00 -6.55 2.79
CA ALA A 183 -7.61 -5.67 3.80
C ALA A 183 -6.66 -5.26 4.95
N ASP A 184 -5.67 -6.09 5.29
CA ASP A 184 -4.64 -5.78 6.31
C ASP A 184 -3.54 -4.83 5.78
N GLY A 185 -3.62 -4.43 4.51
CA GLY A 185 -2.68 -3.56 3.82
C GLY A 185 -1.47 -4.28 3.24
N THR A 186 -1.41 -5.62 3.32
CA THR A 186 -0.38 -6.37 2.60
C THR A 186 -0.63 -6.33 1.11
N VAL A 187 0.45 -6.17 0.33
CA VAL A 187 0.38 -6.19 -1.13
C VAL A 187 0.84 -7.54 -1.61
N VAL A 188 -0.04 -8.24 -2.31
CA VAL A 188 0.24 -9.54 -2.91
C VAL A 188 0.41 -9.36 -4.41
N ARG A 189 1.59 -9.76 -4.88
CA ARG A 189 1.87 -9.96 -6.30
C ARG A 189 2.25 -11.41 -6.49
N THR A 190 1.61 -12.06 -7.43
CA THR A 190 2.01 -13.41 -7.84
C THR A 190 2.94 -13.28 -9.04
N THR A 191 4.14 -13.86 -8.96
CA THR A 191 5.12 -13.84 -10.04
C THR A 191 5.64 -15.27 -10.22
N GLY A 192 5.22 -15.96 -11.28
CA GLY A 192 5.65 -17.33 -11.57
C GLY A 192 5.02 -17.90 -12.85
N LEU A 193 5.73 -18.83 -13.50
CA LEU A 193 5.32 -19.48 -14.77
C LEU A 193 3.96 -20.22 -14.69
N PHE A 194 3.51 -20.59 -13.50
CA PHE A 194 2.27 -21.36 -13.27
C PHE A 194 1.28 -20.67 -12.32
N SER A 195 1.58 -19.46 -11.88
CA SER A 195 0.79 -18.75 -10.88
C SER A 195 0.46 -17.37 -11.43
N ASN A 196 -0.81 -17.15 -11.74
CA ASN A 196 -1.31 -15.90 -12.31
C ASN A 196 -2.17 -15.16 -11.27
N VAL A 197 -1.94 -13.86 -11.07
CA VAL A 197 -2.77 -12.98 -10.23
C VAL A 197 -4.25 -13.11 -10.59
N TYR A 198 -4.58 -13.26 -11.88
CA TYR A 198 -5.95 -13.43 -12.35
C TYR A 198 -6.67 -14.64 -11.73
N SER A 199 -5.93 -15.69 -11.38
CA SER A 199 -6.49 -16.88 -10.75
C SER A 199 -6.64 -16.78 -9.23
N MET A 200 -6.15 -15.70 -8.62
CA MET A 200 -6.19 -15.53 -7.16
C MET A 200 -7.63 -15.34 -6.67
N ARG A 201 -7.97 -15.98 -5.54
CA ARG A 201 -9.19 -15.70 -4.80
C ARG A 201 -8.98 -14.52 -3.88
N LEU A 202 -10.02 -13.70 -3.75
CA LEU A 202 -10.03 -12.53 -2.88
C LEU A 202 -10.71 -12.86 -1.54
N ASP A 203 -10.44 -12.02 -0.57
CA ASP A 203 -11.18 -11.90 0.68
C ASP A 203 -11.99 -10.59 0.66
N PRO A 204 -13.06 -10.48 1.47
CA PRO A 204 -13.79 -9.22 1.58
C PRO A 204 -12.86 -8.07 1.99
N GLY A 205 -13.05 -6.90 1.37
CA GLY A 205 -12.24 -5.70 1.62
C GLY A 205 -10.89 -5.70 0.92
N ASP A 206 -10.58 -6.72 0.13
CA ASP A 206 -9.42 -6.67 -0.77
C ASP A 206 -9.66 -5.68 -1.92
N SER A 207 -8.56 -5.15 -2.46
CA SER A 207 -8.58 -4.24 -3.60
C SER A 207 -7.71 -4.76 -4.73
N ILE A 208 -8.25 -4.81 -5.94
CA ILE A 208 -7.52 -5.08 -7.18
C ILE A 208 -7.01 -3.74 -7.71
N VAL A 209 -5.70 -3.62 -7.87
CA VAL A 209 -5.05 -2.41 -8.38
C VAL A 209 -4.45 -2.71 -9.74
N VAL A 210 -5.00 -2.05 -10.76
CA VAL A 210 -4.53 -2.14 -12.14
C VAL A 210 -3.71 -0.90 -12.50
N PRO A 211 -2.37 -1.00 -12.54
CA PRO A 211 -1.53 0.15 -12.85
C PRO A 211 -1.63 0.56 -14.33
N GLU A 212 -1.09 1.74 -14.64
CA GLU A 212 -0.97 2.26 -16.01
C GLU A 212 0.38 1.88 -16.63
N LYS A 213 0.37 1.51 -17.91
CA LYS A 213 1.55 1.28 -18.73
C LYS A 213 2.31 2.58 -18.81
N LEU A 214 3.50 2.58 -18.21
CA LEU A 214 4.47 3.63 -18.47
C LEU A 214 4.99 3.42 -19.90
N VAL A 215 4.49 4.22 -20.85
CA VAL A 215 4.90 4.19 -22.26
C VAL A 215 6.43 4.26 -22.31
N ARG A 216 7.06 3.14 -22.68
CA ARG A 216 8.47 3.09 -23.05
C ARG A 216 8.60 3.86 -24.37
N TYR A 217 9.12 5.08 -24.33
CA TYR A 217 9.67 5.70 -25.53
C TYR A 217 10.85 4.83 -26.01
N SER A 218 10.55 3.93 -26.94
CA SER A 218 11.53 3.09 -27.63
C SER A 218 12.22 3.94 -28.70
N GLY A 219 13.45 4.35 -28.41
CA GLY A 219 14.38 4.91 -29.38
C GLY A 219 15.75 5.11 -28.74
N TYR A 220 16.66 4.15 -28.96
CA TYR A 220 18.09 4.14 -28.61
C TYR A 220 18.51 4.37 -27.13
N GLU A 221 19.11 3.33 -26.54
CA GLU A 221 20.13 3.30 -25.46
C GLU A 221 20.05 4.23 -24.23
N ILE A 222 18.93 4.91 -23.96
CA ILE A 222 18.79 5.73 -22.76
C ILE A 222 17.66 5.17 -21.90
N LEU A 223 17.98 4.91 -20.62
CA LEU A 223 17.09 4.54 -19.50
C LEU A 223 16.86 3.04 -19.20
N LYS A 224 17.94 2.27 -19.02
CA LYS A 224 17.85 1.03 -18.21
C LYS A 224 17.78 1.30 -16.70
N ASP A 225 18.26 2.46 -16.23
CA ASP A 225 18.44 2.69 -14.79
C ASP A 225 17.36 3.56 -14.11
N SER A 226 16.58 4.35 -14.85
CA SER A 226 15.62 5.30 -14.23
C SER A 226 14.19 4.76 -14.04
N VAL A 227 13.77 3.76 -14.83
CA VAL A 227 12.37 3.27 -14.83
C VAL A 227 12.11 2.24 -13.72
N SER A 228 13.14 1.49 -13.30
CA SER A 228 13.05 0.57 -12.17
C SER A 228 12.78 1.30 -10.84
N MET A 229 13.24 2.56 -10.70
CA MET A 229 12.98 3.39 -9.53
C MET A 229 11.54 3.95 -9.49
N ALA A 230 10.97 4.35 -10.63
CA ALA A 230 9.58 4.84 -10.69
C ALA A 230 8.56 3.75 -10.30
N TYR A 231 8.82 2.50 -10.70
CA TYR A 231 8.02 1.34 -10.30
C TYR A 231 8.05 1.13 -8.78
N GLN A 232 9.23 1.23 -8.15
CA GLN A 232 9.34 1.14 -6.69
C GLN A 232 8.59 2.27 -5.98
N VAL A 233 8.58 3.49 -6.56
CA VAL A 233 7.86 4.64 -6.01
C VAL A 233 6.34 4.50 -6.17
N ALA A 234 5.83 4.04 -7.32
CA ALA A 234 4.40 3.85 -7.56
C ALA A 234 3.80 2.75 -6.67
N VAL A 235 4.49 1.62 -6.53
CA VAL A 235 4.09 0.55 -5.60
C VAL A 235 4.14 1.03 -4.15
N SER A 236 5.14 1.86 -3.79
CA SER A 236 5.23 2.45 -2.45
C SER A 236 4.11 3.45 -2.18
N LEU A 237 3.70 4.26 -3.17
CA LEU A 237 2.61 5.23 -3.04
C LEU A 237 1.24 4.56 -3.04
N ALA A 238 1.02 3.52 -3.86
CA ALA A 238 -0.20 2.72 -3.83
C ALA A 238 -0.32 2.00 -2.48
N ALA A 239 0.76 1.39 -1.98
CA ALA A 239 0.80 0.82 -0.64
C ALA A 239 0.52 1.87 0.47
N LEU A 240 0.85 3.15 0.27
CA LEU A 240 0.53 4.22 1.22
C LEU A 240 -0.90 4.76 1.07
N ALA A 241 -1.44 4.81 -0.15
CA ALA A 241 -2.79 5.31 -0.44
C ALA A 241 -3.89 4.35 0.05
N PHE A 242 -3.63 3.04 0.04
CA PHE A 242 -4.50 2.01 0.61
C PHE A 242 -4.30 1.78 2.12
N VAL A 243 -3.42 2.57 2.74
CA VAL A 243 -3.16 2.56 4.19
C VAL A 243 -3.97 3.63 4.94
N PHE A 244 -4.87 4.33 4.24
CA PHE A 244 -5.91 5.20 4.80
C PHE A 244 -7.29 4.54 4.73
#